data_AF-A0A3D9TU62-F1
#
_entry.id   AF-A0A3D9TU62-F1
#
_cell.length_a   1.000
_cell.length_b   1.000
_cell.length_c   1.000
_cell.angle_alpha   90.00
_cell.angle_beta   90.00
_cell.angle_gamma   90.00
#
_symmetry.space_group_name_H-M   'P 1'
#
loop_
_entity.id
_entity.type
_entity.pdbx_description
1 polymer ?
#
loop_
_entity_poly.entity_id
_entity_poly.type
_entity_poly.pdbx_seq_one_letter_code
_entity_poly.pdbx_strand_id
1 'polypeptide(L)'
;MGISTIFIIIIGTCIGGYFLEQFLRKKLNMEKRGLFGYKHVNSLHVKLEIGLIIIYVIASCYYMFKFENSKMAYAIFTYLGITWILRAWMEWKYDRESKEYILSIIGLVAYIFMISILVYFVPPAA
;
A
#
# COMPACT_ATOMS: atom_id res chain seq x y z
N MET A 1 18.33 -14.15 -2.56
CA MET A 1 18.53 -12.71 -2.80
C MET A 1 19.08 -12.08 -1.51
N GLY A 2 20.06 -11.17 -1.60
CA GLY A 2 20.55 -10.50 -0.40
C GLY A 2 19.52 -9.52 0.16
N ILE A 3 19.51 -9.32 1.48
CA ILE A 3 18.67 -8.32 2.16
C ILE A 3 18.85 -6.93 1.51
N SER A 4 20.07 -6.60 1.10
CA SER A 4 20.41 -5.37 0.39
C SER A 4 19.64 -5.21 -0.92
N THR A 5 19.44 -6.26 -1.71
CA THR A 5 18.71 -6.17 -2.98
C THR A 5 17.21 -5.93 -2.77
N ILE A 6 16.62 -6.51 -1.71
CA ILE A 6 15.23 -6.26 -1.34
C ILE A 6 15.04 -4.78 -0.98
N PHE A 7 15.94 -4.22 -0.15
CA PHE A 7 15.90 -2.80 0.19
C PHE A 7 16.09 -1.89 -1.03
N ILE A 8 16.97 -2.25 -1.97
CA ILE A 8 17.15 -1.49 -3.21
C ILE A 8 15.85 -1.44 -4.03
N ILE A 9 15.15 -2.57 -4.16
CA ILE A 9 13.86 -2.61 -4.87
C ILE A 9 12.84 -1.72 -4.17
N ILE A 10 12.67 -1.86 -2.86
CA ILE A 10 11.70 -1.07 -2.09
C ILE A 10 11.99 0.43 -2.21
N ILE A 11 13.25 0.83 -1.99
CA ILE A 11 13.68 2.24 -2.07
C ILE A 11 13.51 2.77 -3.50
N GLY A 12 13.89 1.98 -4.51
CA GLY A 12 13.73 2.33 -5.92
C GLY A 12 12.26 2.54 -6.30
N THR A 13 11.37 1.65 -5.87
CA THR A 13 9.92 1.81 -6.09
C THR A 13 9.38 3.05 -5.36
N CYS A 14 9.81 3.31 -4.12
CA CYS A 14 9.38 4.50 -3.37
C CYS A 14 9.81 5.80 -4.07
N ILE A 15 11.07 5.88 -4.53
CA ILE A 15 11.58 7.04 -5.27
C ILE A 15 10.82 7.21 -6.59
N GLY A 16 10.68 6.14 -7.37
CA GLY A 16 9.95 6.16 -8.63
C GLY A 16 8.48 6.58 -8.45
N GLY A 17 7.81 6.05 -7.42
CA GLY A 17 6.45 6.41 -7.05
C GLY A 17 6.30 7.87 -6.67
N TYR A 18 7.26 8.43 -5.91
CA TYR A 18 7.28 9.85 -5.57
C TYR A 18 7.37 10.75 -6.82
N PHE A 19 8.29 10.45 -7.74
CA PHE A 19 8.42 11.21 -8.98
C PHE A 19 7.17 11.08 -9.87
N LEU A 20 6.60 9.87 -9.95
CA LEU A 20 5.38 9.62 -10.71
C LEU A 20 4.20 10.43 -10.13
N GLU A 21 4.06 10.48 -8.81
CA GLU A 21 3.05 11.30 -8.14
C GLU A 21 3.22 12.78 -8.48
N GLN A 22 4.45 13.33 -8.36
CA GLN A 22 4.73 14.73 -8.71
C GLN A 22 4.38 15.04 -10.18
N PHE A 23 4.73 14.13 -11.09
CA PHE A 23 4.40 14.27 -12.51
C PHE A 23 2.89 14.26 -12.76
N LEU A 24 2.16 13.33 -12.13
CA LEU A 24 0.71 13.21 -12.29
C LEU A 24 -0.04 14.40 -11.67
N ARG A 25 0.39 14.88 -10.49
CA ARG A 25 -0.20 16.07 -9.86
C ARG A 25 -0.07 17.30 -10.75
N LYS A 26 1.09 17.50 -11.38
CA LYS A 26 1.31 18.57 -12.37
C LYS A 26 0.43 18.39 -13.60
N LYS A 27 0.36 17.18 -14.16
CA LYS A 27 -0.42 16.89 -15.37
C LYS A 27 -1.93 17.04 -15.16
N LEU A 28 -2.41 16.72 -13.95
CA LEU A 28 -3.83 16.71 -13.62
C LEU A 28 -4.29 18.02 -12.96
N ASN A 29 -3.41 19.01 -12.79
CA ASN A 29 -3.65 20.28 -12.09
C ASN A 29 -4.29 20.07 -10.71
N MET A 30 -3.69 19.19 -9.91
CA MET A 30 -4.17 18.85 -8.57
C MET A 30 -3.32 19.49 -7.50
N GLU A 31 -3.96 20.08 -6.49
CA GLU A 31 -3.27 20.51 -5.28
C GLU A 31 -2.93 19.32 -4.38
N LYS A 32 -1.81 19.41 -3.67
CA LYS A 32 -1.40 18.38 -2.72
C LYS A 32 -2.30 18.43 -1.48
N ARG A 33 -3.09 17.37 -1.24
CA ARG A 33 -3.94 17.26 -0.05
C ARG A 33 -3.21 16.53 1.09
N GLY A 34 -2.92 17.24 2.19
CA GLY A 34 -2.40 16.66 3.44
C GLY A 34 -0.90 16.28 3.43
N LEU A 35 -0.44 15.74 4.56
CA LEU A 35 0.91 15.19 4.71
C LEU A 35 1.01 13.90 3.88
N PHE A 36 2.02 13.81 3.00
CA PHE A 36 2.21 12.65 2.09
C PHE A 36 1.01 12.32 1.18
N GLY A 37 0.12 13.28 0.91
CA GLY A 37 -1.07 13.02 0.08
C GLY A 37 -2.19 12.28 0.80
N TYR A 38 -2.05 12.02 2.12
CA TYR A 38 -3.02 11.26 2.87
C TYR A 38 -4.06 12.16 3.56
N LYS A 39 -5.33 11.91 3.27
CA LYS A 39 -6.47 12.52 3.96
C LYS A 39 -7.64 11.54 3.98
N HIS A 40 -8.29 11.40 5.14
CA HIS A 40 -9.52 10.62 5.22
C HIS A 40 -10.64 11.31 4.45
N VAL A 41 -11.30 10.55 3.58
CA VAL A 41 -12.41 11.04 2.74
C VAL A 41 -13.69 11.25 3.55
N ASN A 42 -13.92 10.40 4.56
CA ASN A 42 -15.07 10.48 5.45
C ASN A 42 -14.79 9.74 6.77
N SER A 43 -15.65 9.92 7.78
CA SER A 43 -15.64 9.17 9.04
C SER A 43 -15.74 7.64 8.85
N LEU A 44 -16.41 7.18 7.78
CA LEU A 44 -16.44 5.76 7.42
C LEU A 44 -15.05 5.22 7.03
N HIS A 45 -14.23 6.03 6.36
CA HIS A 45 -12.86 5.64 5.98
C HIS A 45 -12.04 5.37 7.25
N VAL A 46 -12.14 6.26 8.24
CA VAL A 46 -11.45 6.12 9.53
C VAL A 46 -11.91 4.84 10.25
N LYS A 47 -13.22 4.59 10.34
CA LYS A 47 -13.75 3.39 10.99
C LYS A 47 -13.26 2.09 10.33
N LEU A 48 -13.21 2.07 8.99
CA LEU A 48 -12.74 0.91 8.25
C LEU A 48 -11.24 0.67 8.41
N GLU A 49 -10.42 1.73 8.40
CA GLU A 49 -8.98 1.60 8.65
C GLU A 49 -8.69 1.11 10.08
N ILE A 50 -9.40 1.63 11.09
CA ILE A 50 -9.28 1.14 12.47
C ILE A 50 -9.69 -0.33 12.55
N GLY A 51 -10.79 -0.72 11.89
CA GLY A 51 -11.20 -2.12 11.81
C GLY A 51 -10.13 -3.02 11.17
N LEU A 52 -9.52 -2.57 10.07
CA LEU A 52 -8.42 -3.29 9.41
C LEU A 52 -7.19 -3.44 10.31
N ILE A 53 -6.83 -2.39 11.06
CA ILE A 53 -5.72 -2.44 12.03
C ILE A 53 -5.99 -3.50 13.11
N ILE A 54 -7.21 -3.52 13.66
CA ILE A 54 -7.60 -4.51 14.69
C ILE A 54 -7.48 -5.93 14.13
N ILE A 55 -8.03 -6.17 12.93
CA ILE A 55 -7.95 -7.49 12.27
C ILE A 55 -6.48 -7.89 12.05
N TYR A 56 -5.64 -6.96 11.59
CA TYR A 56 -4.22 -7.20 11.38
C TYR A 56 -3.49 -7.55 12.68
N VAL A 57 -3.75 -6.85 13.78
CA VAL A 57 -3.13 -7.15 15.09
C VAL A 57 -3.54 -8.54 15.56
N ILE A 58 -4.83 -8.88 15.51
CA ILE A 58 -5.32 -10.21 15.91
C ILE A 58 -4.70 -11.31 15.04
N ALA A 59 -4.69 -11.12 13.71
CA ALA A 59 -4.06 -12.06 12.79
C ALA A 59 -2.56 -12.21 13.08
N SER A 60 -1.85 -11.11 13.31
CA SER A 60 -0.41 -11.11 13.61
C SER A 60 -0.12 -11.85 14.91
N CYS A 61 -0.89 -11.59 15.98
CA CYS A 61 -0.79 -12.36 17.23
C CYS A 61 -0.99 -13.85 16.97
N TYR A 62 -2.04 -14.24 16.23
CA TYR A 62 -2.29 -15.64 15.89
C TYR A 62 -1.12 -16.30 15.13
N TYR A 63 -0.56 -15.60 14.14
CA TYR A 63 0.58 -16.09 13.37
C TYR A 63 1.84 -16.23 14.23
N MET A 64 2.12 -15.30 15.15
CA MET A 64 3.27 -15.38 16.06
C MET A 64 3.21 -16.61 16.99
N PHE A 65 2.02 -17.04 17.41
CA PHE A 65 1.87 -18.21 18.29
C PHE A 65 1.87 -19.55 17.55
N LYS A 66 1.52 -19.57 16.26
CA LYS A 66 1.24 -20.82 15.52
C LYS A 66 2.25 -21.15 14.42
N PHE A 67 2.98 -20.18 13.89
CA PHE A 67 3.87 -20.37 12.73
C PHE A 67 5.26 -19.78 12.98
N GLU A 68 6.26 -20.31 12.25
CA GLU A 68 7.58 -19.69 12.20
C GLU A 68 7.52 -18.25 11.66
N ASN A 69 8.37 -17.38 12.23
CA ASN A 69 8.48 -15.95 11.91
C ASN A 69 8.64 -15.65 10.41
N SER A 70 9.10 -16.61 9.61
CA SER A 70 9.28 -16.50 8.16
C SER A 70 7.99 -16.15 7.40
N LYS A 71 6.80 -16.46 7.94
CA LYS A 71 5.51 -16.14 7.30
C LYS A 71 4.93 -14.76 7.66
N MET A 72 5.54 -14.06 8.61
CA MET A 72 5.05 -12.76 9.10
C MET A 72 5.12 -11.66 8.03
N ALA A 73 6.09 -11.74 7.12
CA ALA A 73 6.21 -10.82 5.98
C ALA A 73 4.95 -10.84 5.09
N TYR A 74 4.37 -12.02 4.83
CA TYR A 74 3.14 -12.14 4.03
C TYR A 74 1.95 -11.47 4.70
N ALA A 75 1.85 -11.51 6.03
CA ALA A 75 0.79 -10.84 6.77
C ALA A 75 0.87 -9.32 6.62
N ILE A 76 2.08 -8.74 6.74
CA ILE A 76 2.32 -7.31 6.55
C ILE A 76 1.99 -6.89 5.12
N PHE A 77 2.46 -7.62 4.10
CA PHE A 77 2.19 -7.28 2.71
C PHE A 77 0.72 -7.45 2.34
N THR A 78 0.02 -8.43 2.91
CA THR A 78 -1.42 -8.59 2.69
C THR A 78 -2.20 -7.43 3.30
N TYR A 79 -1.86 -7.05 4.53
CA TYR A 79 -2.46 -5.90 5.20
C TYR A 79 -2.26 -4.61 4.41
N LEU A 80 -1.02 -4.31 4.02
CA LEU A 80 -0.71 -3.13 3.21
C LEU A 80 -1.51 -3.12 1.91
N GLY A 81 -1.57 -4.25 1.20
CA GLY A 81 -2.35 -4.38 -0.03
C GLY A 81 -3.83 -4.07 0.17
N ILE A 82 -4.46 -4.63 1.21
CA ILE A 82 -5.87 -4.38 1.54
C ILE A 82 -6.09 -2.90 1.89
N THR A 83 -5.19 -2.28 2.65
CA THR A 83 -5.27 -0.86 2.99
C THR A 83 -5.20 0.02 1.73
N TRP A 84 -4.30 -0.28 0.79
CA TRP A 84 -4.21 0.44 -0.49
C TRP A 84 -5.47 0.29 -1.34
N ILE A 85 -6.04 -0.92 -1.41
CA ILE A 85 -7.31 -1.18 -2.12
C ILE A 85 -8.45 -0.39 -1.48
N LEU A 86 -8.57 -0.44 -0.15
CA LEU A 86 -9.61 0.27 0.58
C LEU A 86 -9.53 1.78 0.34
N ARG A 87 -8.33 2.34 0.39
CA ARG A 87 -8.09 3.77 0.11
C ARG A 87 -8.52 4.15 -1.31
N ALA A 88 -8.03 3.42 -2.31
CA ALA A 88 -8.38 3.67 -3.71
C ALA A 88 -9.90 3.58 -3.95
N TRP A 89 -10.56 2.59 -3.34
CA TRP A 89 -12.01 2.42 -3.43
C TRP A 89 -12.78 3.55 -2.72
N MET A 90 -12.35 3.96 -1.53
CA MET A 90 -12.97 5.05 -0.79
C MET A 90 -12.84 6.38 -1.54
N GLU A 91 -11.67 6.69 -2.07
CA GLU A 91 -11.44 7.90 -2.86
C GLU A 91 -12.24 7.89 -4.16
N TRP A 92 -12.31 6.76 -4.85
CA TRP A 92 -13.10 6.64 -6.08
C TRP A 92 -14.60 6.80 -5.83
N LYS A 93 -15.12 6.23 -4.73
CA LYS A 93 -16.54 6.23 -4.40
C LYS A 93 -17.03 7.54 -3.79
N TYR A 94 -16.22 8.15 -2.93
CA TYR A 94 -16.66 9.30 -2.11
C TYR A 94 -16.02 10.64 -2.49
N ASP A 95 -14.88 10.67 -3.20
CA ASP A 95 -14.20 11.92 -3.58
C ASP A 95 -13.68 11.87 -5.04
N ARG A 96 -14.59 11.53 -5.95
CA ARG A 96 -14.27 11.34 -7.37
C ARG A 96 -13.83 12.64 -8.06
N GLU A 97 -14.31 13.79 -7.59
CA GLU A 97 -14.00 15.10 -8.16
C GLU A 97 -12.55 15.52 -7.91
N SER A 98 -11.99 15.16 -6.75
CA SER A 98 -10.57 15.40 -6.45
C SER A 98 -9.63 14.65 -7.40
N LYS A 99 -10.12 13.55 -8.00
CA LYS A 99 -9.36 12.62 -8.83
C LYS A 99 -8.13 12.01 -8.12
N GLU A 100 -7.98 12.18 -6.80
CA GLU A 100 -6.90 11.56 -6.00
C GLU A 100 -6.94 10.03 -6.09
N TYR A 101 -8.12 9.45 -6.34
CA TYR A 101 -8.26 8.02 -6.61
C TYR A 101 -7.37 7.53 -7.76
N ILE A 102 -7.02 8.38 -8.73
CA ILE A 102 -6.11 8.04 -9.82
C ILE A 102 -4.70 7.79 -9.27
N LEU A 103 -4.24 8.65 -8.36
CA LEU A 103 -2.95 8.49 -7.68
C LEU A 103 -2.95 7.24 -6.80
N SER A 104 -4.02 7.00 -6.05
CA SER A 104 -4.15 5.80 -5.22
C SER A 104 -4.22 4.50 -6.02
N ILE A 105 -4.91 4.48 -7.17
CA ILE A 105 -4.92 3.33 -8.09
C ILE A 105 -3.52 3.10 -8.66
N ILE A 106 -2.83 4.15 -9.11
CA ILE A 106 -1.47 4.02 -9.66
C ILE A 106 -0.50 3.55 -8.57
N GLY A 107 -0.63 4.05 -7.35
CA GLY A 107 0.11 3.56 -6.18
C GLY A 107 -0.16 2.09 -5.90
N LEU A 108 -1.42 1.64 -5.98
CA LEU A 108 -1.79 0.23 -5.85
C LEU A 108 -1.17 -0.63 -6.96
N VAL A 109 -1.17 -0.17 -8.21
CA VAL A 109 -0.53 -0.88 -9.34
C VAL A 109 0.98 -0.97 -9.13
N ALA A 110 1.63 0.12 -8.70
CA ALA A 110 3.05 0.12 -8.38
C ALA A 110 3.38 -0.83 -7.22
N TYR A 111 2.51 -0.89 -6.21
CA TYR A 111 2.62 -1.83 -5.10
C TYR A 111 2.53 -3.28 -5.58
N ILE A 112 1.53 -3.63 -6.39
CA ILE A 112 1.38 -4.97 -6.98
C ILE A 112 2.62 -5.34 -7.81
N PHE A 113 3.09 -4.42 -8.65
CA PHE A 113 4.29 -4.64 -9.47
C PHE A 113 5.53 -4.92 -8.61
N MET A 114 5.72 -4.16 -7.52
CA MET A 114 6.82 -4.37 -6.58
C MET A 114 6.73 -5.74 -5.91
N ILE A 115 5.53 -6.17 -5.47
CA ILE A 115 5.32 -7.50 -4.91
C ILE A 115 5.61 -8.60 -5.95
N SER A 116 5.15 -8.43 -7.20
CA SER A 116 5.44 -9.40 -8.28
C SER A 116 6.94 -9.56 -8.52
N ILE A 117 7.71 -8.46 -8.50
CA ILE A 117 9.17 -8.51 -8.60
C ILE A 117 9.77 -9.25 -7.40
N LEU A 118 9.34 -8.92 -6.18
CA LEU A 118 9.85 -9.57 -4.96
C LEU A 118 9.58 -11.08 -4.98
N VAL A 119 8.38 -11.51 -5.37
CA VAL A 119 8.00 -12.93 -5.49
C VAL A 119 8.79 -13.63 -6.59
N TYR A 120 9.06 -12.97 -7.71
CA TYR A 120 9.88 -13.54 -8.79
C TYR A 120 11.31 -13.85 -8.33
N PHE A 121 11.94 -12.94 -7.56
CA PHE A 121 13.31 -13.11 -7.07
C PHE A 121 13.43 -13.88 -5.75
N VAL A 122 12.34 -13.95 -4.97
CA VAL A 122 12.22 -14.70 -3.72
C VAL A 122 10.93 -15.52 -3.80
N PRO A 123 10.94 -16.64 -4.55
CA PRO A 123 9.77 -17.50 -4.61
C PRO A 123 9.47 -18.04 -3.20
N PRO A 124 8.18 -18.14 -2.82
CA PRO A 124 7.80 -18.83 -1.60
C PRO A 124 8.40 -20.23 -1.65
N ALA A 125 9.10 -20.64 -0.60
CA ALA A 125 9.54 -22.03 -0.48
C ALA A 125 8.29 -22.92 -0.62
N ALA A 126 8.30 -23.78 -1.66
CA ALA A 126 7.22 -24.73 -1.96
C ALA A 126 7.08 -25.77 -0.85
#